data_AF-A0A8J8ESJ2-F1
#
_entry.id   AF-A0A8J8ESJ2-F1
#
_cell.length_a   1.000
_cell.length_b   1.000
_cell.length_c   1.000
_cell.angle_alpha   90.00
_cell.angle_beta   90.00
_cell.angle_gamma   90.00
#
_symmetry.space_group_name_H-M   'P 1'
#
loop_
_entity.id
_entity.type
_entity.pdbx_description
1 polymer ?
#
loop_
_entity_poly.entity_id
_entity_poly.type
_entity_poly.pdbx_seq_one_letter_code
_entity_poly.pdbx_strand_id
1 'polypeptide(L)' 'MDERLDALKKTYQKFLATGLGLMLVAFALMILQPLGRSASLALAVVVFLFAFIPLEMAKRIARKMAVMALRGE' A
#
# COMPACT_ATOMS: atom_id res chain seq x y z
N MET A 1 -24.57 2.58 -10.84
CA MET A 1 -23.19 2.99 -11.18
C MET A 1 -22.35 3.13 -9.92
N ASP A 2 -22.94 3.64 -8.85
CA ASP A 2 -22.30 3.80 -7.52
C ASP A 2 -21.73 2.52 -6.94
N GLU A 3 -22.42 1.37 -7.03
CA GLU A 3 -21.93 0.11 -6.45
C GLU A 3 -20.56 -0.34 -7.00
N ARG A 4 -20.29 -0.12 -8.29
CA ARG A 4 -18.98 -0.47 -8.88
C ARG A 4 -17.88 0.47 -8.40
N LEU A 5 -18.18 1.77 -8.31
CA LEU A 5 -17.26 2.80 -7.81
C LEU A 5 -16.96 2.60 -6.33
N ASP A 6 -17.97 2.27 -5.52
CA ASP A 6 -17.82 1.96 -4.10
C ASP A 6 -17.02 0.68 -3.88
N ALA A 7 -17.25 -0.37 -4.68
CA ALA A 7 -16.43 -1.58 -4.66
C ALA A 7 -14.96 -1.28 -5.01
N LEU A 8 -14.69 -0.45 -6.03
CA LEU A 8 -13.34 0.00 -6.37
C LEU A 8 -12.70 0.81 -5.23
N LYS A 9 -13.44 1.75 -4.65
CA LYS A 9 -12.98 2.59 -3.53
C LYS A 9 -12.62 1.76 -2.31
N LYS A 10 -13.47 0.80 -1.92
CA LYS A 10 -13.21 -0.12 -0.80
C LYS A 10 -11.99 -0.98 -1.07
N THR A 11 -11.81 -1.43 -2.31
CA THR A 11 -10.65 -2.23 -2.72
C THR A 11 -9.38 -1.40 -2.69
N TYR A 12 -9.41 -0.18 -3.23
CA TYR A 12 -8.33 0.80 -3.14
C TYR A 12 -7.91 1.07 -1.69
N GLN A 13 -8.88 1.36 -0.82
CA GLN A 13 -8.60 1.63 0.60
C GLN A 13 -7.95 0.44 1.30
N LYS A 14 -8.41 -0.79 1.02
CA LYS A 14 -7.79 -2.01 1.58
C LYS A 14 -6.33 -2.14 1.14
N PHE A 15 -6.07 -2.07 -0.17
CA PHE A 15 -4.70 -2.18 -0.68
C PHE A 15 -3.80 -1.05 -0.17
N LEU A 16 -4.32 0.17 -0.12
CA LEU A 16 -3.59 1.32 0.42
C LEU A 16 -3.27 1.12 1.90
N ALA A 17 -4.26 0.74 2.72
CA ALA A 17 -4.07 0.49 4.15
C ALA A 17 -3.08 -0.65 4.41
N THR A 18 -3.16 -1.74 3.66
CA THR A 18 -2.20 -2.85 3.76
C THR A 18 -0.79 -2.40 3.40
N GLY A 19 -0.61 -1.68 2.30
CA GLY A 19 0.70 -1.19 1.88
C GLY A 19 1.31 -0.18 2.85
N LEU A 20 0.49 0.75 3.36
CA LEU A 20 0.92 1.70 4.40
C LEU A 20 1.25 0.99 5.72
N GLY A 21 0.45 -0.02 6.11
CA GLY A 21 0.73 -0.84 7.29
C GLY A 21 2.07 -1.56 7.20
N LEU A 22 2.38 -2.16 6.05
CA LEU A 22 3.68 -2.79 5.80
C LEU A 22 4.82 -1.76 5.83
N MET A 23 4.62 -0.56 5.30
CA MET A 23 5.60 0.51 5.41
C MET A 23 5.85 0.92 6.86
N LEU A 24 4.80 1.05 7.68
CA LEU A 24 4.94 1.35 9.10
C LEU A 24 5.72 0.26 9.83
N VAL A 25 5.47 -1.02 9.53
CA VAL A 25 6.25 -2.14 10.08
C VAL A 25 7.72 -2.05 9.67
N ALA A 26 8.00 -1.76 8.40
CA ALA A 26 9.37 -1.58 7.93
C ALA A 26 10.08 -0.43 8.67
N PHE A 27 9.43 0.72 8.83
CA PHE A 27 9.96 1.83 9.62
C PHE A 27 10.17 1.47 11.09
N ALA A 28 9.21 0.76 11.70
CA ALA A 28 9.35 0.30 13.08
C ALA A 28 10.57 -0.61 13.26
N LEU A 29 10.85 -1.50 12.31
CA LEU A 29 12.06 -2.33 12.31
C LEU A 29 13.34 -1.49 12.21
N MET A 30 13.35 -0.42 11.40
CA MET A 30 14.51 0.47 11.28
C MET A 30 14.78 1.27 12.56
N ILE A 31 13.73 1.66 13.29
CA ILE A 31 13.83 2.46 14.53
C ILE A 31 14.13 1.58 15.75
N LEU A 32 13.33 0.53 15.97
CA LEU A 32 13.41 -0.30 17.18
C LEU A 32 14.55 -1.32 17.12
N GLN A 33 14.95 -1.74 15.92
CA GLN A 33 16.05 -2.67 15.66
C GLN A 33 16.07 -3.91 16.57
N PRO A 34 14.95 -4.64 16.74
CA PRO A 34 14.81 -5.69 17.76
C PRO A 34 15.71 -6.91 17.55
N LEU A 35 16.27 -7.08 16.35
CA LEU A 35 17.12 -8.22 15.96
C LEU A 35 18.59 -7.80 15.78
N GLY A 36 18.94 -6.58 16.21
CA GLY A 36 20.22 -5.94 15.92
C GLY A 36 20.21 -5.18 14.59
N ARG A 37 21.09 -4.18 14.47
CA ARG A 37 21.07 -3.19 13.40
C ARG A 37 21.06 -3.80 12.00
N SER A 38 22.00 -4.70 11.69
CA SER A 38 22.13 -5.26 10.33
C SER A 38 20.93 -6.15 9.94
N ALA A 39 20.47 -7.01 10.84
CA ALA A 39 19.36 -7.93 10.56
C ALA A 39 18.02 -7.19 10.46
N SER A 40 17.77 -6.22 11.35
CA SER A 40 16.55 -5.41 11.28
C SER A 40 16.50 -4.51 10.04
N LEU A 41 17.63 -3.96 9.60
CA LEU A 41 17.70 -3.20 8.34
C LEU A 41 17.47 -4.09 7.12
N ALA A 42 18.08 -5.28 7.07
CA ALA A 42 17.85 -6.24 6.00
C ALA A 42 16.37 -6.66 5.92
N LEU A 43 15.76 -6.96 7.07
CA LEU A 43 14.35 -7.30 7.14
C LEU A 43 13.46 -6.11 6.75
N ALA A 44 13.78 -4.89 7.17
CA ALA A 44 13.05 -3.70 6.77
C ALA A 44 13.06 -3.50 5.24
N VAL A 45 14.20 -3.72 4.56
CA VAL A 45 14.28 -3.66 3.10
C VAL A 45 13.37 -4.71 2.46
N VAL A 46 13.39 -5.94 2.96
CA VAL A 46 12.50 -7.01 2.47
C VAL A 46 11.03 -6.61 2.62
N VAL A 47 10.64 -6.14 3.81
CA VAL A 47 9.27 -5.69 4.07
C VAL A 47 8.89 -4.51 3.17
N PHE A 48 9.80 -3.56 2.90
CA PHE A 48 9.58 -2.46 1.97
C PHE A 48 9.28 -2.94 0.55
N LEU A 49 10.01 -3.93 0.06
CA LEU A 49 9.76 -4.52 -1.26
C LEU A 49 8.38 -5.17 -1.33
N PHE A 50 7.97 -5.89 -0.28
CA PHE A 50 6.63 -6.47 -0.19
C PHE A 50 5.53 -5.42 -0.06
N ALA A 51 5.77 -4.32 0.65
CA ALA A 51 4.83 -3.20 0.77
C ALA A 51 4.51 -2.56 -0.59
N PHE A 52 5.45 -2.62 -1.53
CA PHE A 52 5.30 -2.06 -2.86
C PHE A 52 4.20 -2.74 -3.69
N ILE A 53 3.94 -4.03 -3.46
CA ILE A 53 2.93 -4.81 -4.19
C ILE A 53 1.52 -4.23 -3.98
N PRO A 54 0.99 -4.14 -2.75
CA PRO A 54 -0.34 -3.56 -2.52
C PRO A 54 -0.39 -2.07 -2.85
N LEU A 55 0.70 -1.30 -2.63
CA LEU A 55 0.78 0.12 -3.01
C LEU A 55 0.63 0.33 -4.52
N GLU A 56 1.28 -0.50 -5.34
CA GLU A 56 1.14 -0.38 -6.79
C GLU A 56 -0.22 -0.83 -7.29
N MET A 57 -0.86 -1.81 -6.62
CA MET A 57 -2.26 -2.13 -6.90
C MET A 57 -3.18 -0.96 -6.56
N ALA A 58 -2.99 -0.31 -5.40
CA ALA A 58 -3.74 0.88 -5.02
C ALA A 58 -3.56 2.00 -6.06
N LYS A 59 -2.34 2.26 -6.52
CA LYS A 59 -2.06 3.26 -7.57
C LYS A 59 -2.77 2.95 -8.89
N ARG A 60 -2.81 1.68 -9.30
CA ARG A 60 -3.54 1.25 -10.51
C ARG A 60 -5.03 1.48 -10.36
N ILE A 61 -5.62 1.19 -9.20
CA ILE A 61 -7.04 1.41 -8.94
C ILE A 61 -7.36 2.91 -8.88
N ALA A 62 -6.52 3.71 -8.23
CA ALA A 62 -6.66 5.17 -8.20
C ALA A 62 -6.67 5.78 -9.60
N ARG A 63 -5.78 5.34 -10.50
CA ARG A 63 -5.80 5.79 -11.90
C ARG A 63 -7.09 5.42 -12.62
N LYS A 64 -7.59 4.19 -12.42
CA LYS A 64 -8.88 3.78 -13.01
C LYS A 64 -10.03 4.65 -12.51
N MET A 65 -10.09 4.92 -11.21
CA MET A 65 -11.11 5.79 -10.61
C MET A 65 -11.01 7.23 -11.15
N ALA A 66 -9.80 7.77 -11.28
CA ALA A 66 -9.58 9.10 -11.85
C ALA A 66 -10.06 9.21 -13.30
N VAL A 67 -9.81 8.18 -14.13
CA VAL A 67 -10.29 8.14 -15.52
C VAL A 67 -11.81 8.06 -15.60
N MET A 68 -12.47 7.28 -14.73
CA MET A 68 -13.94 7.23 -14.67
C MET A 68 -14.52 8.62 -14.32
N ALA A 69 -14.00 9.23 -13.26
CA ALA A 69 -14.44 10.55 -12.82
C ALA A 69 -14.25 11.63 -13.90
N LEU A 70 -13.14 11.60 -14.65
CA LEU A 70 -12.87 12.53 -15.75
C LEU A 70 -13.76 12.29 -16.98
N ARG A 71 -14.31 11.09 -17.17
CA ARG A 71 -15.25 10.77 -18.25
C ARG A 71 -16.69 11.19 -17.94
N GLY A 72 -16.95 11.72 -16.74
CA GLY A 72 -18.30 12.03 -16.29
C GLY A 72 -19.16 10.79 -16.02
N GLU A 73 -18.51 9.63 -15.86
CA GLU A 73 -19.11 8.38 -15.40
C GLU A 73 -18.99 8.29 -13.88
#